data_AF-A0AAD9VH97-F1
#
_entry.id   AF-A0AAD9VH97-F1
#
_cell.length_a   1.000
_cell.length_b   1.000
_cell.length_c   1.000
_cell.angle_alpha   90.00
_cell.angle_beta   90.00
_cell.angle_gamma   90.00
#
_symmetry.space_group_name_H-M   'P 1'
#
loop_
_entity.id
_entity.type
_entity.pdbx_description
1 polymer ?
#
loop_
_entity_poly.entity_id
_entity_poly.type
_entity_poly.pdbx_seq_one_letter_code
_entity_poly.pdbx_strand_id
1 'polypeptide(L)'
;MSVKNLLVRVKELREDMESCQERMTHLLQDYQLNVLQTAAVIAAAKINEEKAEIEKKRQGLREQIEKEKRRGRETVDKVYKSAGETIQALIRDHEKEIQQAMQRRYRENAEQNVKTEIERKRDQHLKGVKRKHSAHEESEEFDEDKGDGLQCKHCGRLSPSMFICTQCNTTLYCDEYCQERDWERHQQDCSGDCATNTLADDQH
;
A
#
# COMPACT_ATOMS: atom_id res chain seq x y z
N MET A 1 46.41 89.05 105.68
CA MET A 1 46.24 87.62 105.36
C MET A 1 47.58 86.92 105.47
N SER A 2 47.66 85.75 106.10
CA SER A 2 48.93 85.00 106.25
C SER A 2 49.28 84.24 104.96
N VAL A 3 50.57 84.13 104.64
CA VAL A 3 51.11 83.37 103.49
C VAL A 3 50.55 81.93 103.43
N LYS A 4 50.27 81.34 104.59
CA LYS A 4 49.65 80.00 104.70
C LYS A 4 48.26 79.93 104.04
N ASN A 5 47.44 80.97 104.17
CA ASN A 5 46.10 80.99 103.59
C ASN A 5 46.15 81.12 102.05
N LEU A 6 47.14 81.84 101.52
CA LEU A 6 47.35 81.97 100.08
C LEU A 6 47.78 80.63 99.46
N LEU A 7 48.67 79.88 100.14
CA LEU A 7 49.11 78.57 99.67
C LEU A 7 47.97 77.54 99.61
N VAL A 8 47.10 77.53 100.63
CA VAL A 8 45.89 76.67 100.64
C VAL A 8 44.98 77.03 99.46
N ARG A 9 44.73 78.33 99.24
CA ARG A 9 43.86 78.78 98.14
C ARG A 9 44.41 78.44 96.75
N VAL A 10 45.72 78.53 96.56
CA VAL A 10 46.38 78.12 95.30
C VAL A 10 46.26 76.61 95.07
N LYS A 11 46.32 75.81 96.14
CA LYS A 11 46.14 74.36 96.06
C LYS A 11 44.70 73.99 95.68
N GLU A 12 43.71 74.59 96.34
CA GLU A 12 42.28 74.41 96.00
C GLU A 12 42.00 74.78 94.54
N LEU A 13 42.49 75.94 94.08
CA LEU A 13 42.30 76.37 92.69
C LEU A 13 42.95 75.41 91.68
N ARG A 14 44.08 74.80 92.03
CA ARG A 14 44.73 73.79 91.18
C ARG A 14 43.86 72.53 91.09
N GLU A 15 43.38 72.03 92.22
CA GLU A 15 42.51 70.85 92.28
C GLU A 15 41.20 71.10 91.51
N ASP A 16 40.60 72.30 91.63
CA ASP A 16 39.42 72.71 90.88
C ASP A 16 39.68 72.79 89.36
N MET A 17 40.84 73.31 88.95
CA MET A 17 41.25 73.38 87.54
C MET A 17 41.47 71.98 86.97
N GLU A 18 42.15 71.09 87.68
CA GLU A 18 42.38 69.69 87.28
C GLU A 18 41.03 68.97 87.14
N SER A 19 40.14 69.12 88.12
CA SER A 19 38.79 68.57 88.08
C SER A 19 37.95 69.12 86.91
N CYS A 20 38.11 70.41 86.57
CA CYS A 20 37.47 71.01 85.41
C CYS A 20 38.01 70.45 84.09
N GLN A 21 39.33 70.25 84.01
CA GLN A 21 40.00 69.67 82.85
C GLN A 21 39.59 68.20 82.63
N GLU A 22 39.46 67.43 83.69
CA GLU A 22 38.95 66.05 83.63
C GLU A 22 37.50 66.02 83.12
N ARG A 23 36.62 66.84 83.69
CA ARG A 23 35.22 66.96 83.23
C ARG A 23 35.14 67.35 81.76
N MET A 24 35.97 68.31 81.32
CA MET A 24 36.03 68.72 79.91
C MET A 24 36.47 67.54 79.02
N THR A 25 37.46 66.77 79.45
CA THR A 25 37.96 65.61 78.71
C THR A 25 36.88 64.53 78.55
N HIS A 26 36.18 64.20 79.63
CA HIS A 26 35.06 63.26 79.59
C HIS A 26 33.94 63.73 78.66
N LEU A 27 33.54 65.00 78.75
CA LEU A 27 32.51 65.56 77.88
C LEU A 27 32.90 65.48 76.39
N LEU A 28 34.16 65.75 76.07
CA LEU A 28 34.67 65.63 74.70
C LEU A 28 34.67 64.18 74.21
N GLN A 29 35.06 63.22 75.06
CA GLN A 29 35.02 61.80 74.73
C GLN A 29 33.58 61.31 74.52
N ASP A 30 32.65 61.68 75.39
CA ASP A 30 31.23 61.33 75.27
C ASP A 30 30.62 61.91 74.00
N TYR A 31 30.96 63.16 73.66
CA TYR A 31 30.54 63.78 72.42
C TYR A 31 31.07 63.03 71.19
N GLN A 32 32.37 62.69 71.17
CA GLN A 32 32.97 61.91 70.09
C GLN A 32 32.31 60.54 69.93
N LEU A 33 32.07 59.84 71.05
CA LEU A 33 31.41 58.54 71.05
C LEU A 33 29.98 58.64 70.51
N ASN A 34 29.22 59.65 70.94
CA ASN A 34 27.85 59.86 70.48
C ASN A 34 27.78 60.14 68.97
N VAL A 35 28.69 60.95 68.44
CA VAL A 35 28.79 61.23 67.00
C VAL A 35 29.05 59.95 66.22
N LEU A 36 29.99 59.12 66.68
CA LEU A 36 30.32 57.84 66.04
C LEU A 36 29.15 56.85 66.10
N GLN A 37 28.48 56.74 67.25
CA GLN A 37 27.30 55.89 67.41
C GLN A 37 26.16 56.34 66.48
N THR A 38 25.91 57.65 66.41
CA THR A 38 24.89 58.21 65.51
C THR A 38 25.22 57.91 64.04
N ALA A 39 26.47 58.10 63.63
CA ALA A 39 26.92 57.76 62.28
C ALA A 39 26.75 56.27 61.97
N ALA A 40 27.07 55.39 62.92
CA ALA A 40 26.90 53.94 62.78
C ALA A 40 25.43 53.53 62.61
N VAL A 41 24.52 54.13 63.38
CA VAL A 41 23.06 53.87 63.25
C VAL A 41 22.54 54.32 61.90
N ILE A 42 22.92 55.52 61.43
CA ILE A 42 22.52 56.02 60.12
C ILE A 42 23.05 55.12 59.00
N ALA A 43 24.31 54.68 59.09
CA ALA A 43 24.89 53.75 58.12
C ALA A 43 24.17 52.41 58.12
N ALA A 44 23.87 51.85 59.28
CA ALA A 44 23.13 50.60 59.41
C ALA A 44 21.71 50.70 58.82
N ALA A 45 21.01 51.81 59.06
CA ALA A 45 19.70 52.07 58.49
C ALA A 45 19.73 52.07 56.96
N LYS A 46 20.69 52.78 56.35
CA LYS A 46 20.87 52.81 54.88
C LYS A 46 21.19 51.43 54.31
N ILE A 47 22.10 50.70 54.96
CA ILE A 47 22.45 49.33 54.53
C ILE A 47 21.21 48.41 54.57
N ASN A 48 20.37 48.54 55.59
CA ASN A 48 19.17 47.73 55.71
C ASN A 48 18.12 48.09 54.64
N GLU A 49 17.97 49.37 54.31
CA GLU A 49 17.12 49.84 53.22
C GLU A 49 17.59 49.29 51.86
N GLU A 50 18.88 49.40 51.55
CA GLU A 50 19.45 48.85 50.31
C GLU A 50 19.29 47.33 50.25
N LYS A 51 19.51 46.62 51.37
CA LYS A 51 19.29 45.17 51.45
C LYS A 51 17.84 44.80 51.18
N ALA A 52 16.87 45.56 51.70
CA ALA A 52 15.45 45.30 51.47
C ALA A 52 15.09 45.46 49.98
N GLU A 53 15.60 46.50 49.32
CA GLU A 53 15.40 46.71 47.89
C GLU A 53 16.06 45.61 47.02
N ILE A 54 17.27 45.17 47.38
CA ILE A 54 17.93 44.05 46.72
C ILE A 54 17.11 42.77 46.89
N GLU A 55 16.59 42.49 48.07
CA GLU A 55 15.80 41.28 48.32
C GLU A 55 14.48 41.29 47.54
N LYS A 56 13.82 42.45 47.45
CA LYS A 56 12.63 42.64 46.60
C LYS A 56 12.93 42.38 45.13
N LYS A 57 14.06 42.88 44.61
CA LYS A 57 14.49 42.60 43.22
C LYS A 57 14.79 41.12 43.02
N ARG A 58 15.47 40.47 43.99
CA ARG A 58 15.75 39.02 43.96
C ARG A 58 14.46 38.20 43.95
N GLN A 59 13.47 38.57 44.75
CA GLN A 59 12.16 37.92 44.74
C GLN A 59 11.48 38.06 43.37
N GLY A 60 11.44 39.27 42.80
CA GLY A 60 10.85 39.49 41.47
C GLY A 60 11.53 38.65 40.38
N LEU A 61 12.86 38.54 40.41
CA LEU A 61 13.60 37.68 39.48
C LEU A 61 13.26 36.20 39.67
N ARG A 62 13.14 35.72 40.92
CA ARG A 62 12.72 34.34 41.21
C ARG A 62 11.33 34.04 40.65
N GLU A 63 10.37 34.95 40.84
CA GLU A 63 9.02 34.80 40.32
C GLU A 63 8.99 34.78 38.78
N GLN A 64 9.80 35.61 38.12
CA GLN A 64 9.97 35.57 36.66
C GLN A 64 10.55 34.25 36.18
N ILE A 65 11.60 33.75 36.83
CA ILE A 65 12.22 32.46 36.50
C ILE A 65 11.19 31.33 36.62
N GLU A 66 10.41 31.29 37.69
CA GLU A 66 9.38 30.25 37.87
C GLU A 66 8.24 30.38 36.84
N LYS A 67 7.86 31.61 36.49
CA LYS A 67 6.88 31.86 35.42
C LYS A 67 7.37 31.31 34.08
N GLU A 68 8.62 31.58 33.72
CA GLU A 68 9.20 31.07 32.47
C GLU A 68 9.39 29.55 32.49
N LYS A 69 9.84 28.97 33.60
CA LYS A 69 9.89 27.50 33.77
C LYS A 69 8.53 26.85 33.56
N ARG A 70 7.48 27.42 34.16
CA ARG A 70 6.10 26.93 34.00
C ARG A 70 5.64 27.03 32.54
N ARG A 71 5.84 28.18 31.88
CA ARG A 71 5.53 28.36 30.45
C ARG A 71 6.28 27.35 29.56
N GLY A 72 7.55 27.11 29.87
CA GLY A 72 8.38 26.11 29.21
C GLY A 72 7.78 24.71 29.35
N ARG A 73 7.45 24.30 30.58
CA ARG A 73 6.81 23.01 30.86
C ARG A 73 5.49 22.85 30.11
N GLU A 74 4.61 23.84 30.16
CA GLU A 74 3.32 23.80 29.45
C GLU A 74 3.48 23.67 27.93
N THR A 75 4.48 24.33 27.36
CA THR A 75 4.78 24.22 25.93
C THR A 75 5.25 22.82 25.58
N VAL A 76 6.17 22.27 26.38
CA VAL A 76 6.69 20.92 26.21
C VAL A 76 5.55 19.90 26.31
N ASP A 77 4.71 19.98 27.35
CA ASP A 77 3.57 19.07 27.55
C ASP A 77 2.60 19.11 26.37
N LYS A 78 2.32 20.30 25.81
CA LYS A 78 1.48 20.45 24.61
C LYS A 78 2.07 19.76 23.39
N VAL A 79 3.38 19.90 23.17
CA VAL A 79 4.07 19.24 22.04
C VAL A 79 4.01 17.72 22.20
N TYR A 80 4.32 17.20 23.38
CA TYR A 80 4.24 15.76 23.64
C TYR A 80 2.82 15.21 23.48
N LYS A 81 1.81 15.93 23.98
CA LYS A 81 0.41 15.53 23.82
C LYS A 81 -0.02 15.51 22.34
N SER A 82 0.26 16.57 21.61
CA SER A 82 -0.08 16.69 20.17
C SER A 82 0.64 15.63 19.32
N ALA A 83 1.93 15.40 19.59
CA ALA A 83 2.68 14.32 18.95
C ALA A 83 2.08 12.95 19.26
N GLY A 84 1.71 12.70 20.52
CA GLY A 84 1.04 11.46 20.93
C GLY A 84 -0.29 11.23 20.22
N GLU A 85 -1.13 12.26 20.10
CA GLU A 85 -2.41 12.21 19.37
C GLU A 85 -2.19 11.92 17.87
N THR A 86 -1.18 12.55 17.27
CA THR A 86 -0.81 12.33 15.86
C THR A 86 -0.34 10.90 15.62
N ILE A 87 0.55 10.39 16.47
CA ILE A 87 1.04 9.01 16.38
C ILE A 87 -0.11 8.01 16.53
N GLN A 88 -1.01 8.24 17.49
CA GLN A 88 -2.18 7.39 17.68
C GLN A 88 -3.14 7.43 16.48
N ALA A 89 -3.29 8.57 15.82
CA ALA A 89 -4.08 8.67 14.60
C ALA A 89 -3.46 7.85 13.47
N LEU A 90 -2.15 7.97 13.25
CA LEU A 90 -1.42 7.19 12.25
C LEU A 90 -1.51 5.68 12.50
N ILE A 91 -1.39 5.25 13.75
CA ILE A 91 -1.56 3.83 14.12
C ILE A 91 -2.95 3.34 13.73
N ARG A 92 -4.01 4.09 14.09
CA ARG A 92 -5.39 3.74 13.75
C ARG A 92 -5.64 3.67 12.25
N ASP A 93 -5.10 4.62 11.50
CA ASP A 93 -5.24 4.66 10.04
C ASP A 93 -4.55 3.46 9.38
N HIS A 94 -3.32 3.13 9.81
CA HIS A 94 -2.62 1.95 9.31
C HIS A 94 -3.30 0.63 9.71
N GLU A 95 -3.82 0.51 10.93
CA GLU A 95 -4.62 -0.66 11.32
C GLU A 95 -5.83 -0.85 10.41
N LYS A 96 -6.52 0.24 10.08
CA LYS A 96 -7.66 0.22 9.15
C LYS A 96 -7.23 -0.18 7.74
N GLU A 97 -6.12 0.37 7.23
CA GLU A 97 -5.56 -0.01 5.93
C GLU A 97 -5.21 -1.50 5.87
N ILE A 98 -4.57 -2.03 6.91
CA ILE A 98 -4.22 -3.45 7.04
C ILE A 98 -5.49 -4.30 7.04
N GLN A 99 -6.49 -3.95 7.85
CA GLN A 99 -7.76 -4.67 7.90
C GLN A 99 -8.47 -4.68 6.54
N GLN A 100 -8.48 -3.54 5.84
CA GLN A 100 -9.06 -3.45 4.50
C GLN A 100 -8.27 -4.25 3.47
N ALA A 101 -6.94 -4.24 3.53
CA ALA A 101 -6.09 -5.07 2.67
C ALA A 101 -6.35 -6.56 2.90
N MET A 102 -6.46 -7.00 4.16
CA MET A 102 -6.82 -8.37 4.50
C MET A 102 -8.20 -8.75 3.94
N GLN A 103 -9.23 -7.91 4.13
CA GLN A 103 -10.56 -8.17 3.60
C GLN A 103 -10.59 -8.26 2.07
N ARG A 104 -9.86 -7.39 1.37
CA ARG A 104 -9.71 -7.46 -0.09
C ARG A 104 -9.09 -8.79 -0.52
N ARG A 105 -7.99 -9.21 0.11
CA ARG A 105 -7.36 -10.50 -0.14
C ARG A 105 -8.29 -11.69 0.10
N TYR A 106 -9.07 -11.66 1.18
CA TYR A 106 -10.05 -12.72 1.45
C TYR A 106 -11.15 -12.79 0.37
N ARG A 107 -11.65 -11.64 -0.10
CA ARG A 107 -12.65 -11.59 -1.19
C ARG A 107 -12.07 -12.09 -2.51
N GLU A 108 -10.90 -11.59 -2.90
CA GLU A 108 -10.18 -12.04 -4.10
C GLU A 108 -9.96 -13.55 -4.07
N ASN A 109 -9.53 -14.11 -2.94
CA ASN A 109 -9.31 -15.54 -2.80
C ASN A 109 -10.63 -16.34 -2.88
N ALA A 110 -11.72 -15.83 -2.30
CA ALA A 110 -13.03 -16.46 -2.41
C ALA A 110 -13.55 -16.46 -3.86
N GLU A 111 -13.42 -15.34 -4.57
CA GLU A 111 -13.77 -15.23 -6.00
C GLU A 111 -12.92 -16.16 -6.86
N GLN A 112 -11.61 -16.24 -6.59
CA GLN A 112 -10.70 -17.12 -7.29
C GLN A 112 -11.02 -18.59 -7.03
N ASN A 113 -11.36 -18.97 -5.80
CA ASN A 113 -11.81 -20.33 -5.46
C ASN A 113 -13.12 -20.70 -6.18
N VAL A 114 -14.07 -19.77 -6.28
CA VAL A 114 -15.31 -20.01 -7.05
C VAL A 114 -14.98 -20.20 -8.54
N LYS A 115 -14.09 -19.36 -9.10
CA LYS A 115 -13.68 -19.44 -10.51
C LYS A 115 -13.00 -20.78 -10.82
N THR A 116 -12.02 -21.19 -10.02
CA THR A 116 -11.30 -22.47 -10.20
C THR A 116 -12.23 -23.66 -10.03
N GLU A 117 -13.20 -23.61 -9.11
CA GLU A 117 -14.21 -24.66 -8.94
C GLU A 117 -15.17 -24.77 -10.13
N ILE A 118 -15.59 -23.65 -10.72
CA ILE A 118 -16.39 -23.63 -11.96
C ILE A 118 -15.60 -24.25 -13.11
N GLU A 119 -14.34 -23.85 -13.30
CA GLU A 119 -13.45 -24.42 -14.32
C GLU A 119 -13.26 -25.93 -14.12
N ARG A 120 -13.00 -26.37 -12.88
CA ARG A 120 -12.88 -27.79 -12.52
C ARG A 120 -14.15 -28.59 -12.82
N LYS A 121 -15.33 -28.04 -12.50
CA LYS A 121 -16.63 -28.69 -12.82
C LYS A 121 -16.88 -28.76 -14.32
N ARG A 122 -16.55 -27.70 -15.08
CA ARG A 122 -16.62 -27.69 -16.54
C ARG A 122 -15.72 -28.76 -17.14
N ASP A 123 -14.49 -28.89 -16.67
CA ASP A 123 -13.54 -29.90 -17.14
C ASP A 123 -14.01 -31.32 -16.81
N GLN A 124 -14.58 -31.54 -15.62
CA GLN A 124 -15.21 -32.81 -15.26
C GLN A 124 -16.39 -33.15 -16.18
N HIS A 125 -17.25 -32.17 -16.49
CA HIS A 125 -18.36 -32.36 -17.42
C HIS A 125 -17.84 -32.71 -18.82
N LEU A 126 -16.84 -31.99 -19.33
CA LEU A 126 -16.25 -32.24 -20.64
C LEU A 126 -15.61 -33.64 -20.73
N LYS A 127 -14.91 -34.08 -19.67
CA LYS A 127 -14.38 -35.46 -19.56
C LYS A 127 -15.49 -36.51 -19.48
N GLY A 128 -16.61 -36.22 -18.81
CA GLY A 128 -17.78 -37.09 -18.75
C GLY A 128 -18.47 -37.25 -20.11
N VAL A 129 -18.60 -36.15 -20.86
CA VAL A 129 -19.10 -36.17 -22.25
C VAL A 129 -18.18 -36.98 -23.15
N LYS A 130 -16.86 -36.77 -23.11
CA LYS A 130 -15.88 -37.58 -23.87
C LYS A 130 -15.96 -39.08 -23.57
N ARG A 131 -16.11 -39.46 -22.29
CA ARG A 131 -16.29 -40.88 -21.92
C ARG A 131 -17.60 -41.48 -22.46
N LYS A 132 -18.67 -40.69 -22.55
CA LYS A 132 -19.94 -41.11 -23.17
C LYS A 132 -19.81 -41.25 -24.69
N HIS A 133 -19.06 -40.36 -25.35
CA HIS A 133 -18.75 -40.51 -26.77
C HIS A 133 -17.87 -41.73 -27.04
N SER A 134 -16.81 -41.97 -26.26
CA SER A 134 -16.00 -43.20 -26.38
C SER A 134 -16.73 -44.50 -25.99
N ALA A 135 -17.86 -44.43 -25.27
CA ALA A 135 -18.73 -45.57 -25.00
C ALA A 135 -19.83 -45.76 -26.07
N HIS A 136 -19.94 -44.84 -27.04
CA HIS A 136 -20.82 -44.92 -28.21
C HIS A 136 -20.01 -45.04 -29.52
N GLU A 137 -18.70 -45.28 -29.42
CA GLU A 137 -17.75 -45.48 -30.52
C GLU A 137 -17.34 -46.96 -30.61
N GLU A 138 -18.32 -47.85 -30.48
CA GLU A 138 -18.19 -49.27 -30.84
C GLU A 138 -19.43 -49.71 -31.62
N SER A 139 -19.75 -48.97 -32.68
CA SER A 139 -20.54 -49.42 -33.84
C SER A 139 -20.85 -48.21 -34.72
N GLU A 140 -20.09 -48.03 -35.80
CA GLU A 140 -20.56 -47.53 -37.11
C GLU A 140 -19.35 -47.46 -38.05
N GLU A 141 -19.06 -48.61 -38.63
CA GLU A 141 -18.23 -48.79 -39.81
C GLU A 141 -19.16 -48.54 -41.03
N PHE A 142 -18.88 -47.53 -41.85
CA PHE A 142 -19.47 -47.42 -43.17
C PHE A 142 -18.43 -46.89 -44.16
N ASP A 143 -18.10 -47.79 -45.08
CA ASP A 143 -17.00 -47.71 -46.04
C ASP A 143 -17.11 -46.55 -47.03
N GLU A 144 -15.97 -45.92 -47.29
CA GLU A 144 -15.65 -45.34 -48.60
C GLU A 144 -15.81 -46.43 -49.68
N ASP A 145 -16.36 -46.10 -50.86
CA ASP A 145 -15.70 -46.35 -52.17
C ASP A 145 -16.65 -46.15 -53.39
N LYS A 146 -16.01 -45.74 -54.49
CA LYS A 146 -16.33 -45.80 -55.94
C LYS A 146 -17.21 -44.72 -56.56
N GLY A 147 -16.49 -43.74 -57.11
CA GLY A 147 -16.92 -42.96 -58.27
C GLY A 147 -16.99 -43.83 -59.54
N ASP A 148 -18.11 -43.70 -60.24
CA ASP A 148 -18.39 -44.29 -61.55
C ASP A 148 -17.44 -43.75 -62.62
N GLY A 149 -16.51 -44.59 -63.09
CA GLY A 149 -15.70 -44.37 -64.28
C GLY A 149 -16.08 -45.37 -65.37
N LEU A 150 -16.34 -44.90 -66.59
CA LEU A 150 -16.73 -45.69 -67.76
C LEU A 150 -15.65 -46.72 -68.16
N GLN A 151 -15.70 -47.92 -67.58
CA GLN A 151 -14.76 -49.01 -67.83
C GLN A 151 -15.34 -50.09 -68.76
N CYS A 152 -14.47 -50.76 -69.52
CA CYS A 152 -14.84 -51.88 -70.38
C CYS A 152 -15.39 -53.04 -69.57
N LYS A 153 -16.57 -53.55 -69.95
CA LYS A 153 -17.23 -54.64 -69.23
C LYS A 153 -16.43 -55.95 -69.26
N HIS A 154 -15.73 -56.22 -70.36
CA HIS A 154 -14.93 -57.43 -70.51
C HIS A 154 -13.58 -57.35 -69.78
N CYS A 155 -12.79 -56.29 -70.01
CA CYS A 155 -11.40 -56.21 -69.56
C CYS A 155 -11.15 -55.22 -68.40
N GLY A 156 -12.17 -54.45 -68.00
CA GLY A 156 -12.08 -53.48 -66.90
C GLY A 156 -11.22 -52.25 -67.17
N ARG A 157 -10.70 -52.07 -68.40
CA ARG A 157 -9.89 -50.90 -68.74
C ARG A 157 -10.75 -49.68 -69.02
N LEU A 158 -10.28 -48.51 -68.57
CA LEU A 158 -10.78 -47.20 -68.96
C LEU A 158 -10.12 -46.83 -70.30
N SER A 159 -10.93 -46.49 -71.31
CA SER A 159 -10.44 -45.95 -72.59
C SER A 159 -11.10 -44.59 -72.84
N PRO A 160 -10.40 -43.61 -73.44
CA PRO A 160 -11.02 -42.34 -73.82
C PRO A 160 -12.09 -42.52 -74.91
N SER A 161 -11.92 -43.54 -75.77
CA SER A 161 -12.88 -43.93 -76.79
C SER A 161 -13.45 -45.30 -76.42
N MET A 162 -14.64 -45.28 -75.84
CA MET A 162 -15.42 -46.49 -75.53
C MET A 162 -16.52 -46.65 -76.57
N PHE A 163 -16.75 -47.88 -76.99
CA PHE A 163 -17.85 -48.27 -77.85
C PHE A 163 -18.99 -48.79 -76.99
N ILE A 164 -20.19 -48.33 -77.25
CA ILE A 164 -21.39 -48.83 -76.58
C ILE A 164 -22.01 -49.88 -77.47
N CYS A 165 -22.51 -50.98 -76.89
CA CYS A 165 -23.23 -52.00 -77.64
C CYS A 165 -24.40 -51.36 -78.40
N THR A 166 -24.40 -51.46 -79.72
CA THR A 166 -25.40 -50.82 -80.59
C THR A 166 -26.82 -51.38 -80.39
N GLN A 167 -26.98 -52.57 -79.80
CA GLN A 167 -28.29 -53.19 -79.59
C GLN A 167 -28.99 -52.72 -78.31
N CYS A 168 -28.27 -52.56 -77.20
CA CYS A 168 -28.85 -52.16 -75.91
C CYS A 168 -28.45 -50.76 -75.43
N ASN A 169 -27.46 -50.15 -76.09
CA ASN A 169 -26.86 -48.86 -75.76
C ASN A 169 -26.46 -48.64 -74.29
N THR A 170 -26.26 -49.73 -73.52
CA THR A 170 -26.06 -49.66 -72.07
C THR A 170 -24.69 -50.17 -71.64
N THR A 171 -24.10 -51.13 -72.36
CA THR A 171 -22.81 -51.74 -71.99
C THR A 171 -21.68 -51.17 -72.82
N LEU A 172 -20.56 -50.81 -72.18
CA LEU A 172 -19.38 -50.19 -72.78
C LEU A 172 -18.22 -51.18 -72.95
N TYR A 173 -17.56 -51.12 -74.09
CA TYR A 173 -16.37 -51.91 -74.46
C TYR A 173 -15.27 -51.01 -75.03
N CYS A 174 -14.01 -51.40 -74.90
CA CYS A 174 -12.89 -50.65 -75.47
C CYS A 174 -12.69 -50.90 -76.98
N ASP A 175 -13.17 -52.05 -77.48
CA ASP A 175 -13.11 -52.47 -78.89
C ASP A 175 -14.15 -53.57 -79.17
N GLU A 176 -14.37 -53.87 -80.46
CA GLU A 176 -15.28 -54.93 -80.92
C GLU A 176 -14.85 -56.32 -80.42
N TYR A 177 -13.54 -56.55 -80.29
CA TYR A 177 -13.00 -57.79 -79.77
C TYR A 177 -13.45 -58.10 -78.33
N CYS A 178 -13.46 -57.09 -77.45
CA CYS A 178 -13.97 -57.24 -76.10
C CYS A 178 -15.49 -57.48 -76.06
N GLN A 179 -16.25 -56.93 -77.01
CA GLN A 179 -17.67 -57.21 -77.14
C GLN A 179 -17.93 -58.67 -77.56
N GLU A 180 -17.21 -59.19 -78.56
CA GLU A 180 -17.35 -60.58 -79.01
C GLU A 180 -17.02 -61.59 -77.90
N ARG A 181 -15.97 -61.31 -77.12
CA ARG A 181 -15.54 -62.17 -76.00
C ARG A 181 -16.55 -62.22 -74.86
N ASP A 182 -17.21 -61.10 -74.57
CA ASP A 182 -18.26 -61.03 -73.54
C ASP A 182 -19.63 -61.47 -74.08
N TRP A 183 -19.78 -61.64 -75.40
CA TRP A 183 -21.07 -61.87 -76.05
C TRP A 183 -21.85 -63.06 -75.48
N GLU A 184 -21.20 -64.18 -75.16
CA GLU A 184 -21.89 -65.35 -74.58
C GLU A 184 -22.63 -65.05 -73.27
N ARG A 185 -22.08 -64.11 -72.49
CA ARG A 185 -22.67 -63.62 -71.24
C ARG A 185 -23.63 -62.47 -71.51
N HIS A 186 -23.16 -61.46 -72.24
CA HIS A 186 -23.94 -60.25 -72.52
C HIS A 186 -25.23 -60.53 -73.29
N GLN A 187 -25.24 -61.46 -74.25
CA GLN A 187 -26.41 -61.76 -75.09
C GLN A 187 -27.65 -62.17 -74.29
N GLN A 188 -27.48 -62.74 -73.09
CA GLN A 188 -28.58 -63.15 -72.22
C GLN A 188 -29.32 -61.93 -71.64
N ASP A 189 -28.58 -60.84 -71.42
CA ASP A 189 -29.06 -59.59 -70.85
C ASP A 189 -29.18 -58.48 -71.91
N CYS A 190 -28.76 -58.76 -73.16
CA CYS A 190 -28.81 -57.84 -74.29
C CYS A 190 -30.25 -57.78 -74.82
N SER A 191 -31.11 -57.06 -74.10
CA SER A 191 -32.49 -56.81 -74.50
C SER A 191 -32.51 -55.71 -75.56
N GLY A 192 -32.29 -56.08 -76.83
CA GLY A 192 -32.51 -55.20 -77.96
C GLY A 192 -33.96 -55.32 -78.43
N ASP A 193 -34.82 -54.36 -78.09
CA ASP A 193 -36.10 -54.18 -78.78
C ASP A 193 -35.81 -53.72 -80.21
N CYS A 194 -35.87 -54.66 -81.15
CA CYS A 194 -35.85 -54.37 -82.56
C CYS A 194 -37.26 -53.96 -83.01
N ALA A 195 -37.46 -52.68 -83.33
CA ALA A 195 -38.58 -52.24 -84.16
C ALA A 195 -38.13 -51.23 -85.22
N THR A 196 -37.74 -51.80 -86.37
CA THR A 196 -38.15 -51.40 -87.73
C THR A 196 -37.80 -50.02 -88.29
N ASN A 197 -36.79 -50.02 -89.15
CA ASN A 197 -36.88 -49.85 -90.62
C ASN A 197 -37.68 -48.69 -91.26
N THR A 198 -36.89 -47.88 -92.01
CA THR A 198 -37.11 -47.45 -93.42
C THR A 198 -37.75 -46.07 -93.69
N LEU A 199 -37.16 -45.41 -94.71
CA LEU A 199 -37.56 -44.22 -95.50
C LEU A 199 -36.86 -42.91 -95.04
N ALA A 200 -36.05 -42.21 -95.82
CA ALA A 200 -35.63 -42.36 -97.21
C ALA A 200 -34.35 -41.53 -97.46
N ASP A 201 -33.54 -41.97 -98.43
CA ASP A 201 -32.61 -41.15 -99.21
C ASP A 201 -33.33 -39.92 -99.81
N ASP A 202 -32.68 -38.76 -99.87
CA ASP A 202 -32.18 -38.19 -101.13
C ASP A 202 -31.65 -36.74 -100.97
N GLN A 203 -30.36 -36.58 -101.30
CA GLN A 203 -29.77 -35.54 -102.16
C GLN A 203 -30.35 -34.10 -102.14
N HIS A 204 -29.76 -33.20 -101.34
CA HIS A 204 -29.01 -31.99 -101.74
C HIS A 204 -28.74 -31.09 -100.52
#